data_AF-A0A6V8KR67-F1
#
_entry.id   AF-A0A6V8KR67-F1
#
_cell.length_a   1.000
_cell.length_b   1.000
_cell.length_c   1.000
_cell.angle_alpha   90.00
_cell.angle_beta   90.00
_cell.angle_gamma   90.00
#
_symmetry.space_group_name_H-M   'P 1'
#
loop_
_entity.id
_entity.type
_entity.pdbx_description
1 polymer ?
#
loop_
_entity_poly.entity_id
_entity_poly.type
_entity_poly.pdbx_seq_one_letter_code
_entity_poly.pdbx_strand_id
1 'polypeptide(L)'
;MPRPAAVRDATMRLAMSGTLGHLLTVNGFFVALTGHARTTPGARLARWWNEARCREATGKLVRPDGHGVWSQSGRVTPFWVEVDLGTEPLRRVAGKLGGYAALPPRRAYPVLFWLTSTTREANLHAHLSRAGCRKG
;
A
#
# COMPACT_ATOMS: atom_id res chain seq x y z
N MET A 1 3.46 -11.99 -26.16
CA MET A 1 2.10 -11.82 -25.58
C MET A 1 1.73 -13.09 -24.81
N PRO A 2 1.24 -13.00 -23.57
CA PRO A 2 0.79 -14.19 -22.84
C PRO A 2 -0.42 -14.82 -23.55
N ARG A 3 -0.53 -16.16 -23.52
CA ARG A 3 -1.61 -16.89 -24.18
C ARG A 3 -2.96 -16.60 -23.48
N PRO A 4 -4.07 -16.42 -24.22
CA PRO A 4 -5.38 -16.11 -23.64
C PRO A 4 -5.84 -17.09 -22.55
N ALA A 5 -5.51 -18.38 -22.68
CA ALA A 5 -5.81 -19.40 -21.66
C ALA A 5 -5.06 -19.17 -20.34
N ALA A 6 -3.80 -18.75 -20.39
CA ALA A 6 -3.00 -18.46 -19.20
C ALA A 6 -3.51 -17.21 -18.45
N VAL A 7 -4.02 -16.22 -19.18
CA VAL A 7 -4.68 -15.05 -18.60
C VAL A 7 -5.98 -15.47 -17.91
N ARG A 8 -6.78 -16.34 -18.55
CA ARG A 8 -8.05 -16.83 -17.99
C ARG A 8 -7.86 -17.66 -16.72
N ASP A 9 -6.88 -18.57 -16.71
CA ASP A 9 -6.57 -19.39 -15.52
C ASP A 9 -5.97 -18.56 -14.37
N ALA A 10 -5.23 -17.49 -14.68
CA ALA A 10 -4.78 -16.54 -13.67
C ALA A 10 -5.98 -15.77 -13.08
N THR A 11 -6.89 -15.29 -13.92
CA THR A 11 -8.11 -14.60 -13.49
C THR A 11 -9.03 -15.50 -12.65
N MET A 12 -9.22 -16.76 -13.02
CA MET A 12 -10.02 -17.71 -12.22
C MET A 12 -9.38 -18.02 -10.87
N ARG A 13 -8.05 -18.20 -10.82
CA ARG A 13 -7.32 -18.40 -9.56
C ARG A 13 -7.37 -17.18 -8.64
N LEU A 14 -7.32 -15.97 -9.22
CA LEU A 14 -7.54 -14.74 -8.48
C LEU A 14 -8.95 -14.73 -7.87
N ALA A 15 -9.98 -14.95 -8.71
CA ALA A 15 -11.39 -14.93 -8.29
C ALA A 15 -11.76 -15.94 -7.20
N MET A 16 -11.04 -17.06 -7.11
CA MET A 16 -11.26 -18.10 -6.11
C MET A 16 -10.38 -17.95 -4.85
N SER A 17 -9.54 -16.92 -4.77
CA SER A 17 -8.58 -16.73 -3.67
C SER A 17 -8.94 -15.54 -2.76
N GLY A 18 -8.61 -15.64 -1.47
CA GLY A 18 -8.66 -14.51 -0.53
C GLY A 18 -7.80 -13.30 -0.95
N THR A 19 -6.99 -13.45 -2.00
CA THR A 19 -6.15 -12.41 -2.59
C THR A 19 -6.96 -11.46 -3.49
N LEU A 20 -8.11 -11.87 -4.05
CA LEU A 20 -8.89 -10.98 -4.92
C LEU A 20 -9.35 -9.73 -4.20
N GLY A 21 -9.92 -9.87 -2.99
CA GLY A 21 -10.39 -8.73 -2.21
C GLY A 21 -9.25 -7.73 -1.97
N HIS A 22 -8.09 -8.23 -1.60
CA HIS A 22 -6.89 -7.43 -1.40
C HIS A 22 -6.45 -6.68 -2.67
N LEU A 23 -6.35 -7.38 -3.79
CA LEU A 23 -5.98 -6.78 -5.08
C LEU A 23 -7.00 -5.75 -5.55
N LEU A 24 -8.29 -5.99 -5.38
CA LEU A 24 -9.32 -5.02 -5.73
C LEU A 24 -9.21 -3.77 -4.86
N THR A 25 -8.95 -3.91 -3.56
CA THR A 25 -8.76 -2.76 -2.67
C THR A 25 -7.52 -1.95 -3.05
N VAL A 26 -6.37 -2.59 -3.27
CA VAL A 26 -5.13 -1.91 -3.65
C VAL A 26 -5.28 -1.19 -4.99
N ASN A 27 -5.78 -1.88 -6.02
CA ASN A 27 -5.96 -1.25 -7.34
C ASN A 27 -7.05 -0.17 -7.30
N GLY A 28 -8.14 -0.40 -6.56
CA GLY A 28 -9.20 0.58 -6.35
C GLY A 28 -8.70 1.87 -5.73
N PHE A 29 -7.80 1.79 -4.75
CA PHE A 29 -7.15 2.96 -4.15
C PHE A 29 -6.42 3.82 -5.20
N PHE A 30 -5.56 3.24 -6.03
CA PHE A 30 -4.80 3.98 -7.04
C PHE A 30 -5.67 4.48 -8.20
N VAL A 31 -6.70 3.71 -8.59
CA VAL A 31 -7.70 4.14 -9.57
C VAL A 31 -8.47 5.35 -9.03
N ALA A 32 -8.86 5.35 -7.75
CA ALA A 32 -9.53 6.49 -7.12
C ALA A 32 -8.62 7.74 -7.10
N LEU A 33 -7.34 7.60 -6.73
CA LEU A 33 -6.37 8.71 -6.81
C LEU A 33 -6.23 9.25 -8.24
N THR A 34 -6.17 8.37 -9.23
CA THR A 34 -6.11 8.76 -10.64
C THR A 34 -7.40 9.46 -11.09
N GLY A 35 -8.56 8.99 -10.62
CA GLY A 35 -9.85 9.65 -10.81
C GLY A 35 -9.85 11.07 -10.23
N HIS A 36 -9.44 11.21 -8.97
CA HIS A 36 -9.33 12.49 -8.29
C HIS A 36 -8.37 13.47 -8.99
N ALA A 37 -7.21 12.96 -9.46
CA ALA A 37 -6.23 13.77 -10.18
C ALA A 37 -6.80 14.39 -11.48
N ARG A 38 -7.73 13.71 -12.15
CA ARG A 38 -8.34 14.21 -13.40
C ARG A 38 -9.28 15.40 -13.19
N THR A 39 -9.87 15.53 -12.01
CA THR A 39 -10.85 16.58 -11.71
C THR A 39 -10.32 17.63 -10.75
N THR A 40 -9.09 17.47 -10.25
CA THR A 40 -8.49 18.35 -9.24
C THR A 40 -7.29 19.07 -9.84
N PRO A 41 -7.35 20.40 -10.04
CA PRO A 41 -6.23 21.16 -10.57
C PRO A 41 -4.95 20.97 -9.74
N GLY A 42 -3.83 20.78 -10.44
CA GLY A 42 -2.51 20.60 -9.82
C GLY A 42 -2.29 19.23 -9.15
N ALA A 43 -3.28 18.32 -9.19
CA ALA A 43 -3.17 16.97 -8.68
C ALA A 43 -2.63 16.00 -9.74
N ARG A 44 -1.71 15.11 -9.36
CA ARG A 44 -1.20 14.06 -10.25
C ARG A 44 -0.71 12.85 -9.46
N LEU A 45 -1.12 11.66 -9.87
CA LEU A 45 -0.42 10.43 -9.54
C LEU A 45 0.76 10.25 -10.50
N ALA A 46 1.95 10.71 -10.11
CA ALA A 46 3.15 10.72 -10.94
C ALA A 46 3.77 9.33 -11.11
N ARG A 47 3.48 8.40 -10.19
CA ARG A 47 3.92 7.00 -10.25
C ARG A 47 2.92 6.11 -9.53
N TRP A 48 2.75 4.90 -10.07
CA TRP A 48 2.07 3.78 -9.43
C TRP A 48 2.86 2.50 -9.68
N TRP A 49 3.26 1.82 -8.61
CA TRP A 49 3.80 0.46 -8.64
C TRP A 49 2.87 -0.51 -7.90
N ASN A 50 2.74 -1.72 -8.45
CA ASN A 50 2.09 -2.85 -7.79
C ASN A 50 3.07 -3.60 -6.85
N GLU A 51 2.55 -4.57 -6.12
CA GLU A 51 3.32 -5.41 -5.18
C GLU A 51 4.58 -6.02 -5.82
N ALA A 52 4.46 -6.55 -7.06
CA ALA A 52 5.59 -7.17 -7.75
C ALA A 52 6.76 -6.19 -7.97
N ARG A 53 6.47 -4.98 -8.47
CA ARG A 53 7.47 -3.92 -8.62
C ARG A 53 8.01 -3.42 -7.28
N CYS A 54 7.16 -3.35 -6.25
CA CYS A 54 7.61 -3.02 -4.90
C CYS A 54 8.63 -4.06 -4.40
N ARG A 55 8.35 -5.35 -4.58
CA ARG A 55 9.26 -6.44 -4.20
C ARG A 55 10.60 -6.38 -4.91
N GLU A 56 10.63 -6.03 -6.19
CA GLU A 56 11.88 -5.78 -6.92
C GLU A 56 12.67 -4.62 -6.29
N ALA A 57 11.98 -3.57 -5.84
CA ALA A 57 12.60 -2.38 -5.26
C ALA A 57 13.07 -2.55 -3.80
N THR A 58 12.36 -3.35 -3.00
CA THR A 58 12.58 -3.49 -1.54
C THR A 58 13.22 -4.82 -1.14
N GLY A 59 13.28 -5.80 -2.04
CA GLY A 59 13.83 -7.12 -1.78
C GLY A 59 13.01 -7.90 -0.74
N LYS A 60 13.69 -8.45 0.27
CA LYS A 60 13.05 -9.24 1.34
C LYS A 60 12.70 -8.41 2.59
N LEU A 61 13.06 -7.13 2.63
CA LEU A 61 12.95 -6.32 3.84
C LEU A 61 11.50 -5.98 4.19
N VAL A 62 10.74 -5.57 3.17
CA VAL A 62 9.29 -5.31 3.25
C VAL A 62 8.62 -5.75 1.95
N ARG A 63 7.32 -5.99 2.03
CA ARG A 63 6.46 -6.32 0.87
C ARG A 63 5.25 -5.39 0.86
N PRO A 64 5.44 -4.13 0.40
CA PRO A 64 4.34 -3.20 0.26
C PRO A 64 3.35 -3.71 -0.78
N ASP A 65 2.07 -3.48 -0.54
CA ASP A 65 1.01 -3.79 -1.49
C ASP A 65 1.05 -2.89 -2.72
N GLY A 66 1.59 -1.67 -2.54
CA GLY A 66 1.86 -0.76 -3.63
C GLY A 66 2.76 0.42 -3.23
N HIS A 67 3.10 1.22 -4.23
CA HIS A 67 3.82 2.47 -4.06
C HIS A 67 3.26 3.53 -4.98
N GLY A 68 3.08 4.73 -4.44
CA GLY A 68 2.67 5.89 -5.19
C GLY A 68 3.64 7.05 -5.05
N VAL A 69 3.64 7.92 -6.06
CA VAL A 69 4.18 9.27 -5.95
C VAL A 69 3.04 10.22 -6.29
N TRP A 70 2.50 10.88 -5.27
CA TRP A 70 1.47 11.89 -5.44
C TRP A 70 2.10 13.27 -5.57
N SER A 71 1.55 14.10 -6.45
CA SER A 71 1.92 15.49 -6.60
C SER A 71 0.68 16.35 -6.45
N GLN A 72 0.73 17.37 -5.58
CA GLN A 72 -0.31 18.38 -5.44
C GLN A 72 0.34 19.77 -5.48
N SER A 73 0.03 20.55 -6.51
CA SER A 73 0.50 21.94 -6.62
C SER A 73 2.01 22.09 -6.42
N GLY A 74 2.80 21.21 -7.06
CA GLY A 74 4.26 21.18 -6.98
C GLY A 74 4.85 20.43 -5.77
N ARG A 75 4.05 20.10 -4.75
CA ARG A 75 4.51 19.25 -3.63
C ARG A 75 4.43 17.78 -4.01
N VAL A 76 5.56 17.09 -3.99
CA VAL A 76 5.67 15.66 -4.31
C VAL A 76 5.82 14.83 -3.04
N THR A 77 4.95 13.85 -2.86
CA THR A 77 4.90 12.94 -1.73
C THR A 77 4.97 11.50 -2.23
N PRO A 78 6.14 10.84 -2.18
CA PRO A 78 6.22 9.39 -2.32
C PRO A 78 5.65 8.69 -1.08
N PHE A 79 5.00 7.54 -1.25
CA PHE A 79 4.45 6.74 -0.15
C PHE A 79 4.43 5.24 -0.47
N TRP A 80 4.49 4.42 0.56
CA TRP A 80 4.18 2.99 0.49
C TRP A 80 2.72 2.75 0.89
N VAL A 81 2.10 1.68 0.38
CA VAL A 81 0.71 1.30 0.72
C VAL A 81 0.70 -0.06 1.40
N GLU A 82 -0.04 -0.15 2.49
CA GLU A 82 -0.40 -1.38 3.19
C GLU A 82 -1.92 -1.42 3.34
N VAL A 83 -2.58 -2.37 2.69
CA VAL A 83 -4.01 -2.63 2.84
C VAL A 83 -4.20 -3.65 3.95
N ASP A 84 -5.02 -3.30 4.93
CA ASP A 84 -5.36 -4.18 6.04
C ASP A 84 -6.85 -4.50 6.03
N LEU A 85 -7.16 -5.68 5.53
CA LEU A 85 -8.52 -6.21 5.46
C LEU A 85 -9.00 -6.85 6.78
N GLY A 86 -8.24 -6.73 7.87
CA GLY A 86 -8.63 -7.31 9.15
C GLY A 86 -8.24 -8.77 9.35
N THR A 87 -7.44 -9.34 8.45
CA THR A 87 -7.05 -10.76 8.46
C THR A 87 -5.90 -11.07 9.41
N GLU A 88 -5.20 -10.05 9.92
CA GLU A 88 -4.10 -10.20 10.87
C GLU A 88 -4.27 -9.31 12.13
N PRO A 89 -3.65 -9.67 13.27
CA PRO A 89 -3.73 -8.85 14.47
C PRO A 89 -2.90 -7.56 14.33
N LEU A 90 -3.34 -6.47 14.98
CA LEU A 90 -2.71 -5.14 14.88
C LEU A 90 -1.21 -5.11 15.25
N ARG A 91 -0.77 -5.97 16.17
CA ARG A 91 0.66 -6.12 16.50
C ARG A 91 1.51 -6.49 15.29
N ARG A 92 0.95 -7.30 14.38
CA ARG A 92 1.62 -7.76 13.17
C ARG A 92 1.64 -6.64 12.13
N VAL A 93 0.51 -5.94 11.97
CA VAL A 93 0.39 -4.74 11.12
C VAL A 93 1.42 -3.69 11.53
N ALA A 94 1.46 -3.32 12.81
CA ALA A 94 2.42 -2.35 13.35
C ALA A 94 3.86 -2.85 13.25
N GLY A 95 4.10 -4.16 13.45
CA GLY A 95 5.42 -4.77 13.33
C GLY A 95 6.06 -4.60 11.95
N LYS A 96 5.26 -4.42 10.88
CA LYS A 96 5.76 -4.14 9.53
C LYS A 96 6.61 -2.86 9.48
N LEU A 97 6.31 -1.87 10.33
CA LEU A 97 7.02 -0.58 10.36
C LEU A 97 8.51 -0.72 10.66
N GLY A 98 8.92 -1.77 11.39
CA GLY A 98 10.34 -2.06 11.62
C GLY A 98 11.10 -2.35 10.30
N GLY A 99 10.47 -3.09 9.38
CA GLY A 99 11.04 -3.33 8.05
C GLY A 99 11.11 -2.06 7.22
N TYR A 100 10.08 -1.20 7.29
CA TYR A 100 10.08 0.08 6.58
C TYR A 100 11.15 1.04 7.10
N ALA A 101 11.33 1.10 8.42
CA ALA A 101 12.37 1.91 9.05
C ALA A 101 13.79 1.47 8.66
N ALA A 102 13.98 0.21 8.28
CA ALA A 102 15.25 -0.33 7.82
C ALA A 102 15.53 -0.07 6.32
N LEU A 103 14.59 0.50 5.56
CA LEU A 103 14.83 0.86 4.16
C LEU A 103 15.89 1.97 4.05
N PRO A 104 16.67 2.00 2.94
CA PRO A 104 17.68 3.04 2.75
C PRO A 104 17.02 4.44 2.70
N PRO A 105 17.72 5.52 3.12
CA PRO A 105 17.15 6.87 3.22
C PRO A 105 16.40 7.35 1.96
N ARG A 106 16.90 6.98 0.76
CA ARG A 106 16.25 7.30 -0.52
C ARG A 106 14.84 6.73 -0.70
N ARG A 107 14.41 5.82 0.20
CA ARG A 107 13.12 5.10 0.22
C ARG A 107 12.42 5.18 1.58
N ALA A 108 12.89 6.05 2.47
CA ALA A 108 12.26 6.32 3.77
C ALA A 108 10.98 7.16 3.59
N TYR A 109 10.02 6.59 2.86
CA TYR A 109 8.73 7.20 2.57
C TYR A 109 7.72 6.85 3.66
N PRO A 110 6.71 7.70 3.92
CA PRO A 110 5.60 7.35 4.78
C PRO A 110 4.89 6.08 4.28
N VAL A 111 4.36 5.31 5.24
CA VAL A 111 3.52 4.14 4.97
C VAL A 111 2.07 4.54 5.19
N LEU A 112 1.27 4.46 4.14
CA LEU A 112 -0.17 4.69 4.18
C LEU A 112 -0.87 3.36 4.45
N PHE A 113 -1.55 3.27 5.60
CA PHE A 113 -2.43 2.15 5.91
C PHE A 113 -3.84 2.44 5.40
N TRP A 114 -4.40 1.53 4.61
CA TRP A 114 -5.81 1.53 4.24
C TRP A 114 -6.53 0.48 5.08
N LEU A 115 -7.50 0.92 5.88
CA LEU A 115 -8.18 0.09 6.88
C LEU A 115 -9.66 -0.05 6.53
N THR A 116 -10.26 -1.19 6.88
CA THR A 116 -11.68 -1.48 6.57
C THR A 116 -12.67 -0.75 7.49
N SER A 117 -12.23 -0.20 8.62
CA SER A 117 -13.11 0.53 9.55
C SER A 117 -12.37 1.54 10.42
N THR A 118 -13.09 2.57 10.85
CA THR A 118 -12.62 3.58 11.81
C THR A 118 -12.28 3.00 13.18
N THR A 119 -13.00 1.96 13.62
CA THR A 119 -12.64 1.23 14.86
C THR A 119 -11.27 0.58 14.75
N ARG A 120 -10.97 -0.05 13.60
CA ARG A 120 -9.66 -0.66 13.36
C ARG A 120 -8.55 0.38 13.31
N GLU A 121 -8.83 1.53 12.71
CA GLU A 121 -7.94 2.70 12.71
C GLU A 121 -7.62 3.20 14.11
N ALA A 122 -8.64 3.48 14.91
CA ALA A 122 -8.46 3.95 16.29
C ALA A 122 -7.63 2.97 17.12
N ASN A 123 -7.88 1.67 16.96
CA ASN A 123 -7.11 0.63 17.63
C ASN A 123 -5.66 0.55 17.13
N LEU A 124 -5.41 0.74 15.83
CA LEU A 124 -4.05 0.81 15.29
C LEU A 124 -3.31 2.02 15.86
N HIS A 125 -3.94 3.21 15.87
CA HIS A 125 -3.37 4.40 16.49
C HIS A 125 -3.06 4.19 17.98
N ALA A 126 -3.98 3.63 18.75
CA ALA A 126 -3.74 3.31 20.15
C ALA A 126 -2.57 2.33 20.33
N HIS A 127 -2.46 1.33 19.44
CA HIS A 127 -1.35 0.38 19.46
C HIS A 127 -0.01 1.05 19.15
N LEU A 128 0.06 1.90 18.11
CA LEU A 128 1.27 2.63 17.73
C LEU A 128 1.72 3.61 18.81
N SER A 129 0.79 4.33 19.43
CA SER A 129 1.08 5.25 20.55
C SER A 129 1.64 4.52 21.76
N ARG A 130 1.11 3.32 22.08
CA ARG A 130 1.62 2.48 23.18
C ARG A 130 2.95 1.81 22.85
N ALA A 131 3.16 1.43 21.59
CA ALA A 131 4.40 0.84 21.11
C ALA A 131 5.54 1.86 21.02
N GLY A 132 5.22 3.16 20.97
CA GLY A 132 6.07 4.23 21.45
C GLY A 132 7.43 4.35 20.76
N CYS A 133 7.44 5.14 19.68
CA CYS A 133 8.39 6.21 19.42
C CYS A 133 9.45 6.43 20.52
N ARG A 134 10.64 5.83 20.34
CA ARG A 134 11.85 6.35 20.99
C ARG A 134 12.16 7.65 20.25
N LYS A 135 11.80 8.79 20.85
CA LYS A 135 12.28 10.10 20.40
C LYS A 135 13.81 10.02 20.41
N GLY A 136 14.42 9.93 19.23
CA GLY A 136 15.83 10.25 19.01
C GLY A 136 15.95 11.74 18.83
#